data_AF-A0A1C5PDI8-F1
#
_entry.id   AF-A0A1C5PDI8-F1
#
_cell.length_a   1.000
_cell.length_b   1.000
_cell.length_c   1.000
_cell.angle_alpha   90.00
_cell.angle_beta   90.00
_cell.angle_gamma   90.00
#
_symmetry.space_group_name_H-M   'P 1'
#
loop_
_entity.id
_entity.type
_entity.pdbx_description
1 polymer ?
#
loop_
_entity_poly.entity_id
_entity_poly.type
_entity_poly.pdbx_seq_one_letter_code
_entity_poly.pdbx_strand_id
1 'polypeptide(L)'
;MAVIQRVGSPAKPRKWMSVHEMGDMLGLKKTDRYWLVHKNYFRTETLLGKMRVEIASFEKWYANQDWYHKVNGEAPGKELRLRSYSPKEIQEMLGTDNATVYEILKKNNIETITVNERMRVPTDAFWDWYHSQSRYRTQEDRKKDAAAEAASLSMPEMARLLDVPRSTVYGILSSKKYAPLLDVIVIAGRRRVTRESFERFLQAQDTYELFNFEYEELELEEKREYENYKRRCLAEADHSQEKKRLEYLTVPEAAELAGVEPATIAFWYTTGKIPIRKTGKIIRIPREAFRQWLLKRKEKGGGIAWLRYRRKITNIVLYITVKI
;
A
#
# COMPACT_ATOMS: atom_id res chain seq x y z
N MET A 1 -28.07 -24.20 50.92
CA MET A 1 -26.61 -24.36 50.86
C MET A 1 -26.05 -23.19 50.06
N ALA A 2 -25.37 -22.24 50.70
CA ALA A 2 -24.79 -21.08 50.04
C ALA A 2 -23.33 -21.37 49.67
N VAL A 3 -23.01 -21.31 48.37
CA VAL A 3 -21.66 -21.47 47.83
C VAL A 3 -20.94 -20.12 47.95
N ILE A 4 -20.00 -20.03 48.88
CA ILE A 4 -19.13 -18.87 49.05
C ILE A 4 -18.08 -18.91 47.92
N GLN A 5 -18.24 -18.04 46.92
CA GLN A 5 -17.18 -17.77 45.95
C GLN A 5 -16.03 -17.05 46.68
N ARG A 6 -14.85 -17.69 46.71
CA ARG A 6 -13.61 -17.04 47.14
C ARG A 6 -13.18 -16.02 46.08
N VAL A 7 -13.45 -14.75 46.33
CA VAL A 7 -12.85 -13.64 45.58
C VAL A 7 -11.36 -13.60 45.96
N GLY A 8 -10.49 -13.94 45.01
CA GLY A 8 -9.04 -13.90 45.22
C GLY A 8 -8.57 -12.48 45.48
N SER A 9 -7.79 -12.27 46.54
CA SER A 9 -7.13 -10.98 46.82
C SER A 9 -6.25 -10.55 45.64
N PRO A 10 -6.17 -9.25 45.31
CA PRO A 10 -5.27 -8.77 44.27
C PRO A 10 -3.82 -9.08 44.69
N ALA A 11 -3.09 -9.76 43.80
CA ALA A 11 -1.68 -10.09 44.02
C ALA A 11 -0.87 -8.79 44.24
N LYS A 12 -0.02 -8.77 45.27
CA LYS A 12 0.89 -7.63 45.52
C LYS A 12 1.69 -7.33 44.23
N PRO A 13 1.84 -6.05 43.84
CA PRO A 13 2.58 -5.70 42.64
C PRO A 13 4.01 -6.23 42.76
N ARG A 14 4.41 -7.10 41.82
CA ARG A 14 5.76 -7.68 41.79
C ARG A 14 6.75 -6.56 41.41
N LYS A 15 7.84 -6.42 42.17
CA LYS A 15 8.89 -5.42 41.87
C LYS A 15 9.79 -5.83 40.70
N TRP A 16 10.02 -7.13 40.54
CA TRP A 16 10.97 -7.70 39.60
C TRP A 16 10.30 -8.69 38.65
N MET A 17 10.69 -8.67 37.38
CA MET A 17 10.36 -9.68 36.39
C MET A 17 11.63 -10.39 35.90
N SER A 18 11.48 -11.58 35.34
CA SER A 18 12.56 -12.29 34.65
C SER A 18 12.84 -11.72 33.26
N VAL A 19 14.06 -11.90 32.75
CA VAL A 19 14.43 -11.52 31.38
C VAL A 19 13.60 -12.28 30.34
N HIS A 20 13.15 -13.49 30.67
CA HIS A 20 12.24 -14.28 29.83
C HIS A 20 10.87 -13.63 29.76
N GLU A 21 10.23 -13.33 30.90
CA GLU A 21 8.93 -12.63 30.93
C GLU A 21 9.00 -11.31 30.16
N MET A 22 10.06 -10.50 30.34
CA MET A 22 10.27 -9.27 29.56
C MET A 22 10.38 -9.53 28.05
N GLY A 23 11.16 -10.53 27.65
CA GLY A 23 11.33 -10.90 26.26
C GLY A 23 10.02 -11.37 25.64
N ASP A 24 9.24 -12.18 26.35
CA ASP A 24 7.96 -12.70 25.87
C ASP A 24 6.92 -11.58 25.73
N MET A 25 6.90 -10.61 26.66
CA MET A 25 6.06 -9.42 26.54
C MET A 25 6.38 -8.60 25.28
N LEU A 26 7.65 -8.52 24.88
CA LEU A 26 8.11 -7.78 23.71
C LEU A 26 8.22 -8.64 22.43
N GLY A 27 7.92 -9.94 22.49
CA GLY A 27 8.06 -10.86 21.37
C GLY A 27 9.51 -11.10 20.93
N LEU A 28 10.47 -10.91 21.83
CA LEU A 28 11.90 -10.99 21.54
C LEU A 28 12.44 -12.42 21.62
N LYS A 29 13.28 -12.78 20.64
CA LYS A 29 14.07 -14.02 20.67
C LYS A 29 15.13 -13.95 21.77
N LYS A 30 15.71 -15.10 22.11
CA LYS A 30 16.72 -15.22 23.19
C LYS A 30 17.85 -14.19 23.07
N THR A 31 18.46 -14.09 21.90
CA THR A 31 19.59 -13.18 21.68
C THR A 31 19.17 -11.73 21.91
N ASP A 32 18.02 -11.31 21.36
CA ASP A 32 17.56 -9.92 21.41
C ASP A 32 17.17 -9.48 22.83
N ARG A 33 16.53 -10.36 23.62
CA ARG A 33 16.16 -10.02 25.01
C ARG A 33 17.38 -9.81 25.91
N TYR A 34 18.43 -10.63 25.76
CA TYR A 34 19.66 -10.45 26.54
C TYR A 34 20.49 -9.27 26.03
N TRP A 35 20.50 -9.05 24.71
CA TRP A 35 21.13 -7.85 24.14
C TRP A 35 20.50 -6.56 24.68
N LEU A 36 19.16 -6.50 24.77
CA LEU A 36 18.44 -5.34 25.30
C LEU A 36 18.79 -5.08 26.77
N VAL A 37 18.91 -6.13 27.58
CA VAL A 37 19.34 -6.02 28.98
C VAL A 37 20.76 -5.44 29.08
N HIS A 38 21.68 -5.84 28.20
CA HIS A 38 23.05 -5.32 28.18
C HIS A 38 23.15 -3.85 27.72
N LYS A 39 22.09 -3.26 27.18
CA LYS A 39 22.04 -1.83 26.87
C LYS A 39 21.85 -0.93 28.08
N ASN A 40 21.55 -1.49 29.26
CA ASN A 40 21.39 -0.74 30.52
C ASN A 40 20.34 0.38 30.45
N TYR A 41 19.31 0.25 29.60
CA TYR A 41 18.24 1.24 29.50
C TYR A 41 17.29 1.26 30.70
N PHE A 42 17.26 0.15 31.44
CA PHE A 42 16.43 -0.03 32.63
C PHE A 42 17.23 -0.82 33.68
N ARG A 43 16.80 -0.74 34.94
CA ARG A 43 17.52 -1.34 36.05
C ARG A 43 17.41 -2.86 35.98
N THR A 44 18.55 -3.52 36.09
CA THR A 44 18.64 -4.97 36.24
C THR A 44 19.44 -5.34 37.49
N GLU A 45 19.13 -6.49 38.08
CA GLU A 45 19.79 -6.99 39.28
C GLU A 45 19.83 -8.52 39.25
N THR A 46 20.89 -9.11 39.81
CA THR A 46 21.02 -10.57 39.90
C THR A 46 20.43 -11.04 41.22
N LEU A 47 19.25 -11.67 41.16
CA LEU A 47 18.59 -12.23 42.34
C LEU A 47 18.67 -13.76 42.27
N LEU A 48 19.23 -14.38 43.31
CA LEU A 48 19.39 -15.83 43.40
C LEU A 48 20.12 -16.43 42.17
N GLY A 49 21.20 -15.76 41.72
CA GLY A 49 22.00 -16.19 40.56
C GLY A 49 21.32 -16.00 39.20
N LYS A 50 20.14 -15.35 39.14
CA LYS A 50 19.42 -15.09 37.89
C LYS A 50 19.20 -13.59 37.69
N MET A 51 19.46 -13.10 36.49
CA MET A 51 19.16 -11.71 36.14
C MET A 51 17.64 -11.44 36.21
N ARG A 52 17.30 -10.28 36.75
CA ARG A 52 15.95 -9.76 36.90
C ARG A 52 15.91 -8.30 36.45
N VAL A 53 14.77 -7.91 35.90
CA VAL A 53 14.48 -6.55 35.42
C VAL A 53 13.51 -5.90 36.40
N GLU A 54 13.82 -4.68 36.84
CA GLU A 54 12.91 -3.93 37.72
C GLU A 54 11.74 -3.40 36.88
N ILE A 55 10.52 -3.79 37.23
CA ILE A 55 9.32 -3.53 36.42
C ILE A 55 9.09 -2.03 36.22
N ALA A 56 9.20 -1.23 37.27
CA ALA A 56 9.00 0.21 37.18
C ALA A 56 10.00 0.90 36.23
N SER A 57 11.27 0.50 36.28
CA SER A 57 12.31 1.06 35.39
C SER A 57 12.09 0.64 33.93
N PHE A 58 11.64 -0.59 33.69
CA PHE A 58 11.27 -1.08 32.37
C PHE A 58 10.08 -0.31 31.80
N GLU A 59 9.01 -0.11 32.58
CA GLU A 59 7.83 0.62 32.11
C GLU A 59 8.16 2.09 31.84
N LYS A 60 9.02 2.72 32.66
CA LYS A 60 9.51 4.08 32.42
C LYS A 60 10.30 4.17 31.11
N TRP A 61 11.18 3.21 30.85
CA TRP A 61 11.87 3.12 29.56
C TRP A 61 10.90 2.88 28.41
N TYR A 62 9.94 1.98 28.59
CA TYR A 62 8.93 1.63 27.58
C TYR A 62 8.04 2.82 27.19
N ALA A 63 7.73 3.70 28.15
CA ALA A 63 6.99 4.93 27.92
C ALA A 63 7.77 5.97 27.12
N ASN A 64 9.10 5.86 27.01
CA ASN A 64 9.99 6.82 26.35
C ASN A 64 10.67 6.29 25.08
N GLN A 65 10.20 5.16 24.53
CA GLN A 65 10.76 4.53 23.34
C GLN A 65 9.70 4.31 22.25
N ASP A 66 10.11 4.07 21.00
CA ASP A 66 9.23 3.94 19.83
C ASP A 66 9.51 2.68 18.97
N TRP A 67 10.45 1.82 19.38
CA TRP A 67 10.90 0.65 18.63
C TRP A 67 10.25 -0.66 19.08
N TYR A 68 10.24 -0.90 20.39
CA TYR A 68 9.78 -2.16 20.96
C TYR A 68 8.27 -2.12 21.20
N HIS A 69 7.55 -3.14 20.74
CA HIS A 69 6.10 -3.23 20.88
C HIS A 69 5.77 -4.42 21.78
N LYS A 70 4.88 -4.21 22.76
CA LYS A 70 4.34 -5.32 23.53
C LYS A 70 3.44 -6.15 22.62
N VAL A 71 3.58 -7.48 22.65
CA VAL A 71 2.82 -8.40 21.78
C VAL A 71 1.32 -8.25 22.01
N ASN A 72 0.91 -8.14 23.28
CA ASN A 72 -0.48 -7.99 23.71
C ASN A 72 -0.61 -6.85 24.72
N GLY A 73 -0.12 -5.66 24.37
CA GLY A 73 -0.10 -4.54 25.30
C GLY A 73 -0.30 -3.19 24.65
N GLU A 74 -0.20 -2.15 25.47
CA GLU A 74 -0.26 -0.75 25.03
C GLU A 74 0.86 -0.44 24.02
N ALA A 75 0.59 0.52 23.13
CA ALA A 75 1.60 1.03 22.21
C ALA A 75 2.75 1.68 23.01
N PRO A 76 3.99 1.61 22.49
CA PRO A 76 5.13 2.23 23.15
C PRO A 76 5.07 3.76 23.11
N GLY A 77 5.90 4.39 23.93
CA GLY A 77 6.17 5.83 23.77
C GLY A 77 5.08 6.74 24.33
N LYS A 78 4.30 6.29 25.33
CA LYS A 78 3.24 7.10 25.95
C LYS A 78 3.74 8.48 26.44
N GLU A 79 4.86 8.52 27.16
CA GLU A 79 5.47 9.78 27.59
C GLU A 79 6.18 10.50 26.43
N LEU A 80 6.79 9.73 25.53
CA LEU A 80 7.49 10.27 24.36
C LEU A 80 6.56 11.09 23.46
N ARG A 81 5.35 10.58 23.20
CA ARG A 81 4.29 11.19 22.38
C ARG A 81 3.69 12.45 22.99
N LEU A 82 3.76 12.61 24.30
CA LEU A 82 3.33 13.85 24.95
C LEU A 82 4.31 14.99 24.67
N ARG A 83 5.60 14.66 24.54
CA ARG A 83 6.68 15.66 24.38
C ARG A 83 7.07 15.90 22.93
N SER A 84 6.95 14.89 22.08
CA SER A 84 7.37 14.99 20.69
C SER A 84 6.74 13.95 19.78
N TYR A 85 6.50 14.33 18.54
CA TYR A 85 6.01 13.46 17.49
C TYR A 85 7.13 13.04 16.54
N SER A 86 7.06 11.80 16.06
CA SER A 86 7.81 11.38 14.88
C SER A 86 7.17 11.95 13.62
N PRO A 87 7.92 12.08 12.51
CA PRO A 87 7.35 12.48 11.22
C PRO A 87 6.20 11.58 10.77
N LYS A 88 6.25 10.29 11.10
CA LYS A 88 5.18 9.33 10.80
C LYS A 88 3.90 9.63 11.59
N GLU A 89 4.02 9.96 12.87
CA GLU A 89 2.85 10.36 13.68
C GLU A 89 2.22 11.65 13.14
N ILE A 90 3.03 12.63 12.71
CA ILE A 90 2.54 13.85 12.05
C ILE A 90 1.84 13.53 10.73
N GLN A 91 2.42 12.63 9.93
CA GLN A 91 1.83 12.14 8.69
C GLN A 91 0.42 11.55 8.94
N GLU A 92 0.31 10.69 9.95
CA GLU A 92 -0.97 10.08 10.35
C GLU A 92 -1.95 11.15 10.84
N MET A 93 -1.53 12.05 11.73
CA MET A 93 -2.38 13.14 12.25
C MET A 93 -2.92 14.03 11.13
N LEU A 94 -2.08 14.46 10.19
CA LEU A 94 -2.49 15.35 9.09
C LEU A 94 -3.14 14.59 7.92
N GLY A 95 -3.02 13.27 7.86
CA GLY A 95 -3.50 12.47 6.74
C GLY A 95 -2.85 12.87 5.42
N THR A 96 -1.53 13.12 5.43
CA THR A 96 -0.73 13.49 4.25
C THR A 96 0.29 12.39 3.92
N ASP A 97 1.10 12.58 2.88
CA ASP A 97 2.27 11.73 2.63
C ASP A 97 3.48 12.17 3.47
N ASN A 98 4.46 11.28 3.60
CA ASN A 98 5.68 11.50 4.37
C ASN A 98 6.53 12.65 3.80
N ALA A 99 6.61 12.81 2.47
CA ALA A 99 7.42 13.86 1.86
C ALA A 99 6.87 15.25 2.19
N THR A 100 5.54 15.40 2.16
CA THR A 100 4.84 16.62 2.59
C THR A 100 5.20 17.00 4.03
N VAL A 101 5.34 16.03 4.94
CA VAL A 101 5.74 16.33 6.34
C VAL A 101 7.14 16.94 6.38
N TYR A 102 8.12 16.33 5.72
CA TYR A 102 9.49 16.88 5.69
C TYR A 102 9.54 18.26 5.01
N GLU A 103 8.73 18.48 3.97
CA GLU A 103 8.60 19.79 3.35
C GLU A 103 8.05 20.84 4.31
N ILE A 104 7.01 20.50 5.08
CA ILE A 104 6.43 21.37 6.10
C ILE A 104 7.49 21.75 7.13
N LEU A 105 8.20 20.77 7.69
CA LEU A 105 9.21 21.00 8.71
C LEU A 105 10.31 21.93 8.19
N LYS A 106 10.80 21.68 6.97
CA LYS A 106 11.86 22.47 6.34
C LYS A 106 11.41 23.88 5.95
N LYS A 107 10.26 24.02 5.27
CA LYS A 107 9.77 25.31 4.75
C LYS A 107 9.38 26.27 5.85
N ASN A 108 8.84 25.75 6.96
CA ASN A 108 8.38 26.56 8.08
C ASN A 108 9.40 26.64 9.22
N ASN A 109 10.60 26.07 9.02
CA ASN A 109 11.70 26.05 9.99
C ASN A 109 11.24 25.60 11.39
N ILE A 110 10.44 24.53 11.42
CA ILE A 110 9.89 23.97 12.67
C ILE A 110 11.02 23.28 13.42
N GLU A 111 11.10 23.51 14.73
CA GLU A 111 12.12 22.91 15.58
C GLU A 111 12.07 21.38 15.51
N THR A 112 13.26 20.77 15.46
CA THR A 112 13.41 19.32 15.54
C THR A 112 14.47 18.96 16.56
N ILE A 113 14.20 17.89 17.30
CA ILE A 113 15.09 17.32 18.31
C ILE A 113 15.48 15.90 17.91
N THR A 114 16.61 15.41 18.41
CA THR A 114 17.01 14.02 18.25
C THR A 114 16.77 13.25 19.54
N VAL A 115 15.89 12.25 19.51
CA VAL A 115 15.60 11.37 20.66
C VAL A 115 15.84 9.93 20.24
N ASN A 116 16.65 9.19 21.00
CA ASN A 116 17.04 7.81 20.69
C ASN A 116 17.56 7.66 19.23
N GLU A 117 18.46 8.56 18.82
CA GLU A 117 19.08 8.58 17.47
C GLU A 117 18.09 8.84 16.32
N ARG A 118 16.86 9.31 16.63
CA ARG A 118 15.82 9.59 15.64
C ARG A 118 15.34 11.03 15.75
N MET A 119 15.06 11.62 14.60
CA MET A 119 14.46 12.94 14.51
C MET A 119 13.02 12.91 15.03
N ARG A 120 12.70 13.86 15.90
CA ARG A 120 11.35 14.11 16.41
C ARG A 120 11.07 15.61 16.43
N VAL A 121 9.80 15.96 16.50
CA VAL A 121 9.30 17.33 16.50
C VAL A 121 8.67 17.58 17.86
N PRO A 122 9.13 18.56 18.64
CA PRO A 122 8.48 18.93 19.90
C PRO A 122 6.98 19.21 19.70
N THR A 123 6.17 18.77 20.66
CA THR A 123 4.70 18.86 20.58
C THR A 123 4.23 20.31 20.46
N ASP A 124 4.79 21.19 21.28
CA ASP A 124 4.59 22.64 21.25
C ASP A 124 4.95 23.25 19.89
N ALA A 125 6.17 22.98 19.39
CA ALA A 125 6.60 23.48 18.09
C ALA A 125 5.67 23.05 16.94
N PHE A 126 5.18 21.80 16.98
CA PHE A 126 4.19 21.34 16.00
C PHE A 126 2.86 22.08 16.11
N TRP A 127 2.32 22.25 17.32
CA TRP A 127 1.01 22.89 17.51
C TRP A 127 1.05 24.39 17.27
N ASP A 128 2.13 25.08 17.63
CA ASP A 128 2.34 26.49 17.31
C ASP A 128 2.33 26.71 15.79
N TRP A 129 3.06 25.87 15.05
CA TRP A 129 2.98 25.88 13.59
C TRP A 129 1.57 25.54 13.10
N TYR A 130 0.96 24.49 13.61
CA TYR A 130 -0.36 24.03 13.18
C TYR A 130 -1.44 25.11 13.34
N HIS A 131 -1.40 25.88 14.44
CA HIS A 131 -2.34 26.96 14.69
C HIS A 131 -2.02 28.25 13.91
N SER A 132 -0.78 28.44 13.47
CA SER A 132 -0.38 29.58 12.61
C SER A 132 -0.89 29.48 11.17
N GLN A 133 -1.37 28.30 10.76
CA GLN A 133 -1.74 27.99 9.38
C GLN A 133 -3.21 27.53 9.26
N SER A 134 -3.79 27.63 8.06
CA SER A 134 -5.19 27.25 7.76
C SER A 134 -5.36 26.19 6.66
N ARG A 135 -4.24 25.65 6.17
CA ARG A 135 -4.20 24.69 5.06
C ARG A 135 -4.37 23.25 5.53
N TYR A 136 -3.57 22.84 6.50
CA TYR A 136 -3.51 21.48 7.01
C TYR A 136 -4.45 21.33 8.20
N ARG A 137 -5.06 20.15 8.29
CA ARG A 137 -6.03 19.80 9.34
C ARG A 137 -5.78 18.40 9.82
N THR A 138 -5.86 18.21 11.13
CA THR A 138 -5.81 16.89 11.74
C THR A 138 -7.04 16.06 11.36
N GLN A 139 -6.92 14.74 11.43
CA GLN A 139 -8.07 13.85 11.24
C GLN A 139 -9.17 14.10 12.28
N GLU A 140 -8.81 14.49 13.51
CA GLU A 140 -9.76 14.79 14.57
C GLU A 140 -10.56 16.06 14.26
N ASP A 141 -9.90 17.12 13.81
CA ASP A 141 -10.60 18.37 13.46
C ASP A 141 -11.49 18.17 12.23
N ARG A 142 -11.07 17.34 11.26
CA ARG A 142 -11.94 16.92 10.15
C ARG A 142 -13.20 16.21 10.65
N LYS A 143 -13.07 15.31 11.64
CA LYS A 143 -14.21 14.60 12.21
C LYS A 143 -15.17 15.54 12.96
N LYS A 144 -14.63 16.50 13.72
CA LYS A 144 -15.45 17.50 14.42
C LYS A 144 -16.27 18.35 13.45
N ASP A 145 -15.62 18.81 12.38
CA ASP A 145 -16.25 19.69 11.41
C ASP A 145 -17.12 18.95 10.39
N ALA A 146 -17.00 17.62 10.26
CA ALA A 146 -17.65 16.83 9.22
C ALA A 146 -19.17 17.05 9.17
N ALA A 147 -19.83 17.13 10.32
CA ALA A 147 -21.27 17.38 10.38
C ALA A 147 -21.64 18.77 9.85
N ALA A 148 -20.88 19.81 10.24
CA ALA A 148 -21.11 21.18 9.79
C ALA A 148 -20.73 21.37 8.31
N GLU A 149 -19.69 20.69 7.81
CA GLU A 149 -19.34 20.64 6.39
C GLU A 149 -20.43 19.93 5.58
N ALA A 150 -20.98 18.83 6.09
CA ALA A 150 -22.10 18.14 5.47
C ALA A 150 -23.37 19.00 5.51
N ALA A 151 -23.60 19.83 6.51
CA ALA A 151 -24.76 20.72 6.57
C ALA A 151 -24.59 22.03 5.78
N SER A 152 -23.48 22.22 5.07
CA SER A 152 -23.17 23.47 4.38
C SER A 152 -22.54 23.27 3.01
N LEU A 153 -22.58 24.32 2.20
CA LEU A 153 -22.03 24.38 0.85
C LEU A 153 -20.84 25.33 0.84
N SER A 154 -19.73 24.89 0.29
CA SER A 154 -18.62 25.78 -0.05
C SER A 154 -19.02 26.71 -1.20
N MET A 155 -18.35 27.86 -1.32
CA MET A 155 -18.59 28.79 -2.44
C MET A 155 -18.48 28.11 -3.82
N PRO A 156 -17.48 27.23 -4.07
CA PRO A 156 -17.41 26.49 -5.33
C PRO A 156 -18.53 25.46 -5.53
N GLU A 157 -19.05 24.85 -4.46
CA GLU A 157 -20.21 23.95 -4.55
C GLU A 157 -21.47 24.72 -4.90
N MET A 158 -21.73 25.84 -4.23
CA MET A 158 -22.85 26.73 -4.56
C MET A 158 -22.74 27.25 -6.00
N ALA A 159 -21.54 27.65 -6.44
CA ALA A 159 -21.30 28.10 -7.81
C ALA A 159 -21.67 27.01 -8.84
N ARG A 160 -21.27 25.76 -8.59
CA ARG A 160 -21.61 24.62 -9.44
C ARG A 160 -23.10 24.30 -9.44
N LEU A 161 -23.75 24.34 -8.28
CA LEU A 161 -25.18 24.07 -8.15
C LEU A 161 -26.04 25.10 -8.89
N LEU A 162 -25.57 26.33 -9.03
CA LEU A 162 -26.27 27.40 -9.74
C LEU A 162 -25.79 27.56 -11.20
N ASP A 163 -24.79 26.80 -11.64
CA ASP A 163 -24.06 26.98 -12.90
C ASP A 163 -23.62 28.44 -13.16
N VAL A 164 -22.97 29.03 -12.16
CA VAL A 164 -22.43 30.39 -12.26
C VAL A 164 -20.95 30.42 -11.90
N PRO A 165 -20.19 31.40 -12.42
CA PRO A 165 -18.85 31.66 -11.95
C PRO A 165 -18.82 31.94 -10.44
N ARG A 166 -17.72 31.54 -9.78
CA ARG A 166 -17.53 31.78 -8.34
C ARG A 166 -17.60 33.27 -7.96
N SER A 167 -17.24 34.17 -8.85
CA SER A 167 -17.38 35.62 -8.66
C SER A 167 -18.83 36.04 -8.45
N THR A 168 -19.77 35.43 -9.18
CA THR A 168 -21.21 35.68 -9.04
C THR A 168 -21.70 35.31 -7.65
N VAL A 169 -21.24 34.18 -7.09
CA VAL A 169 -21.59 33.77 -5.71
C VAL A 169 -21.16 34.82 -4.69
N TYR A 170 -19.97 35.40 -4.83
CA TYR A 170 -19.55 36.49 -3.94
C TYR A 170 -20.39 37.76 -4.13
N GLY A 171 -20.87 38.02 -5.35
CA GLY A 171 -21.83 39.09 -5.63
C GLY A 171 -23.18 38.86 -4.96
N ILE A 172 -23.69 37.63 -4.97
CA ILE A 172 -24.93 37.24 -4.27
C ILE A 172 -24.77 37.52 -2.76
N LEU A 173 -23.67 37.09 -2.18
CA LEU A 173 -23.38 37.24 -0.75
C LEU A 173 -23.13 38.69 -0.30
N SER A 174 -22.76 39.59 -1.21
CA SER A 174 -22.60 41.02 -0.92
C SER A 174 -23.84 41.84 -1.26
N SER A 175 -24.80 41.26 -1.98
CA SER A 175 -26.02 41.94 -2.39
C SER A 175 -26.95 42.21 -1.21
N LYS A 176 -27.52 43.41 -1.14
CA LYS A 176 -28.52 43.74 -0.11
C LYS A 176 -29.80 42.90 -0.23
N LYS A 177 -30.11 42.42 -1.44
CA LYS A 177 -31.29 41.60 -1.74
C LYS A 177 -31.14 40.17 -1.18
N TYR A 178 -30.01 39.52 -1.43
CA TYR A 178 -29.85 38.08 -1.14
C TYR A 178 -29.03 37.78 0.10
N ALA A 179 -28.14 38.67 0.54
CA ALA A 179 -27.31 38.43 1.73
C ALA A 179 -28.12 38.09 2.99
N PRO A 180 -29.28 38.74 3.29
CA PRO A 180 -30.07 38.40 4.47
C PRO A 180 -30.70 36.99 4.43
N LEU A 181 -30.75 36.36 3.26
CA LEU A 181 -31.32 35.01 3.08
C LEU A 181 -30.30 33.90 3.30
N LEU A 182 -29.01 34.25 3.36
CA LEU A 182 -27.89 33.30 3.35
C LEU A 182 -27.11 33.35 4.67
N ASP A 183 -27.11 32.24 5.40
CA ASP A 183 -26.35 32.10 6.63
C ASP A 183 -24.95 31.60 6.32
N VAL A 184 -23.95 32.46 6.54
CA VAL A 184 -22.55 32.17 6.25
C VAL A 184 -21.82 31.76 7.52
N ILE A 185 -21.33 30.53 7.54
CA ILE A 185 -20.47 29.99 8.60
C ILE A 185 -19.01 29.92 8.13
N VAL A 186 -18.07 29.87 9.07
CA VAL A 186 -16.64 29.70 8.79
C VAL A 186 -16.17 28.39 9.39
N ILE A 187 -15.69 27.48 8.53
CA ILE A 187 -15.12 26.19 8.94
C ILE A 187 -13.68 26.12 8.45
N ALA A 188 -12.74 25.89 9.37
CA ALA A 188 -11.30 25.86 9.07
C ALA A 188 -10.81 27.08 8.24
N GLY A 189 -11.27 28.28 8.60
CA GLY A 189 -10.93 29.52 7.90
C GLY A 189 -11.59 29.69 6.53
N ARG A 190 -12.51 28.79 6.13
CA ARG A 190 -13.22 28.85 4.84
C ARG A 190 -14.69 29.19 5.06
N ARG A 191 -15.17 30.21 4.34
CA ARG A 191 -16.59 30.59 4.32
C ARG A 191 -17.41 29.51 3.61
N ARG A 192 -18.55 29.15 4.21
CA ARG A 192 -19.54 28.20 3.70
C ARG A 192 -20.94 28.75 3.97
N VAL A 193 -21.91 28.40 3.14
CA VAL A 193 -23.34 28.76 3.29
C VAL A 193 -24.08 27.54 3.82
N THR A 194 -24.96 27.68 4.81
CA THR A 194 -25.75 26.53 5.29
C THR A 194 -26.72 26.04 4.20
N ARG A 195 -26.95 24.73 4.09
CA ARG A 195 -27.89 24.21 3.08
C ARG A 195 -29.30 24.76 3.26
N GLU A 196 -29.76 24.85 4.51
CA GLU A 196 -31.07 25.41 4.85
C GLU A 196 -31.24 26.86 4.40
N SER A 197 -30.21 27.70 4.57
CA SER A 197 -30.28 29.09 4.09
C SER A 197 -30.17 29.18 2.56
N PHE A 198 -29.40 28.29 1.93
CA PHE A 198 -29.35 28.19 0.47
C PHE A 198 -30.71 27.79 -0.14
N GLU A 199 -31.42 26.85 0.48
CA GLU A 199 -32.78 26.47 0.07
C GLU A 199 -33.79 27.61 0.23
N ARG A 200 -33.74 28.33 1.36
CA ARG A 200 -34.53 29.56 1.57
C ARG A 200 -34.23 30.61 0.52
N PHE A 201 -32.94 30.81 0.22
CA PHE A 201 -32.51 31.70 -0.86
C PHE A 201 -33.16 31.30 -2.17
N LEU A 202 -33.10 30.02 -2.57
CA LEU A 202 -33.69 29.53 -3.82
C LEU A 202 -35.20 29.76 -3.90
N GLN A 203 -35.94 29.53 -2.81
CA GLN A 203 -37.39 29.71 -2.76
C GLN A 203 -37.83 31.18 -2.81
N ALA A 204 -37.01 32.10 -2.29
CA ALA A 204 -37.36 33.51 -2.15
C ALA A 204 -37.04 34.36 -3.40
N GLN A 205 -36.54 33.73 -4.46
CA GLN A 205 -36.04 34.41 -5.65
C GLN A 205 -36.38 33.61 -6.93
N ASP A 206 -36.29 34.28 -8.07
CA ASP A 206 -36.71 33.82 -9.39
C ASP A 206 -35.58 33.91 -10.45
N THR A 207 -34.37 34.30 -10.03
CA THR A 207 -33.25 34.64 -10.91
C THR A 207 -32.31 33.47 -11.16
N TYR A 208 -32.09 32.63 -10.15
CA TYR A 208 -31.14 31.52 -10.15
C TYR A 208 -31.90 30.21 -9.99
N GLU A 209 -31.53 29.19 -10.77
CA GLU A 209 -32.14 27.87 -10.68
C GLU A 209 -31.06 26.83 -10.37
N LEU A 210 -31.48 25.70 -9.80
CA LEU A 210 -30.57 24.57 -9.65
C LEU A 210 -30.22 24.04 -11.03
N PHE A 211 -28.93 24.01 -11.32
CA PHE A 211 -28.42 23.41 -12.53
C PHE A 211 -28.60 21.90 -12.46
N ASN A 212 -29.56 21.41 -13.24
CA ASN A 212 -29.82 19.99 -13.38
C ASN A 212 -29.00 19.46 -14.56
N PHE A 213 -27.74 19.11 -14.31
CA PHE A 213 -27.01 18.30 -15.28
C PHE A 213 -27.56 16.88 -15.16
N GLU A 214 -28.24 16.38 -16.20
CA GLU A 214 -28.63 14.97 -16.31
C GLU A 214 -27.36 14.10 -16.38
N TYR A 215 -26.73 13.88 -15.22
CA TYR A 215 -25.49 13.14 -15.05
C TYR A 215 -25.67 11.64 -15.28
N GLU A 216 -26.89 11.14 -15.13
CA GLU A 216 -27.19 9.72 -15.06
C GLU A 216 -27.08 9.03 -16.43
N GLU A 217 -27.42 9.73 -17.52
CA GLU A 217 -27.42 9.16 -18.86
C GLU A 217 -26.01 9.16 -19.49
N LEU A 218 -25.24 10.25 -19.30
CA LEU A 218 -23.88 10.38 -19.81
C LEU A 218 -22.87 9.44 -19.12
N GLU A 219 -22.94 9.27 -17.79
CA GLU A 219 -22.04 8.33 -17.10
C GLU A 219 -22.32 6.86 -17.48
N LEU A 220 -23.57 6.51 -17.76
CA LEU A 220 -23.93 5.16 -18.23
C LEU A 220 -23.44 4.93 -19.66
N GLU A 221 -23.57 5.93 -20.54
CA GLU A 221 -23.04 5.88 -21.92
C GLU A 221 -21.51 5.71 -21.91
N GLU A 222 -20.78 6.54 -21.16
CA GLU A 222 -19.32 6.49 -21.07
C GLU A 222 -18.81 5.20 -20.41
N LYS A 223 -19.48 4.71 -19.37
CA LYS A 223 -19.16 3.40 -18.76
C LYS A 223 -19.40 2.25 -19.74
N ARG A 224 -20.49 2.29 -20.52
CA ARG A 224 -20.78 1.30 -21.56
C ARG A 224 -19.73 1.33 -22.67
N GLU A 225 -19.33 2.51 -23.12
CA GLU A 225 -18.27 2.67 -24.13
C GLU A 225 -16.91 2.22 -23.62
N TYR A 226 -16.55 2.55 -22.38
CA TYR A 226 -15.28 2.15 -21.78
C TYR A 226 -15.18 0.62 -21.61
N GLU A 227 -16.25 -0.03 -21.16
CA GLU A 227 -16.32 -1.49 -21.08
C GLU A 227 -16.26 -2.14 -22.48
N ASN A 228 -16.93 -1.57 -23.49
CA ASN A 228 -16.84 -2.04 -24.87
C ASN A 228 -15.44 -1.84 -25.47
N TYR A 229 -14.76 -0.74 -25.15
CA TYR A 229 -13.38 -0.50 -25.54
C TYR A 229 -12.44 -1.54 -24.92
N LYS A 230 -12.56 -1.78 -23.60
CA LYS A 230 -11.78 -2.79 -22.88
C LYS A 230 -11.97 -4.19 -23.46
N ARG A 231 -13.21 -4.57 -23.80
CA ARG A 231 -13.53 -5.85 -24.47
C ARG A 231 -12.88 -5.96 -25.86
N ARG A 232 -12.91 -4.90 -26.66
CA ARG A 232 -12.23 -4.86 -27.98
C ARG A 232 -10.72 -5.00 -27.84
N CYS A 233 -10.09 -4.26 -26.93
CA CYS A 233 -8.65 -4.34 -26.71
C CYS A 233 -8.20 -5.73 -26.22
N LEU A 234 -8.98 -6.37 -25.35
CA LEU A 234 -8.71 -7.75 -24.90
C LEU A 234 -8.86 -8.74 -26.06
N ALA A 235 -9.93 -8.64 -26.85
CA ALA A 235 -10.13 -9.51 -28.02
C ALA A 235 -9.02 -9.33 -29.06
N GLU A 236 -8.58 -8.10 -29.33
CA GLU A 236 -7.45 -7.82 -30.24
C GLU A 236 -6.11 -8.36 -29.72
N ALA A 237 -5.88 -8.29 -28.40
CA ALA A 237 -4.70 -8.86 -27.77
C ALA A 237 -4.71 -10.41 -27.85
N ASP A 238 -5.85 -11.04 -27.62
CA ASP A 238 -6.02 -12.50 -27.75
C ASP A 238 -5.85 -12.94 -29.20
N HIS A 239 -6.47 -12.25 -30.17
CA HIS A 239 -6.27 -12.53 -31.60
C HIS A 239 -4.80 -12.33 -32.03
N SER A 240 -4.07 -11.37 -31.45
CA SER A 240 -2.64 -11.17 -31.70
C SER A 240 -1.78 -12.30 -31.11
N GLN A 241 -2.12 -12.80 -29.92
CA GLN A 241 -1.42 -13.94 -29.31
C GLN A 241 -1.73 -15.27 -30.01
N GLU A 242 -2.98 -15.50 -30.40
CA GLU A 242 -3.45 -16.64 -31.20
C GLU A 242 -2.73 -16.67 -32.56
N LYS A 243 -2.68 -15.54 -33.28
CA LYS A 243 -1.97 -15.42 -34.56
C LYS A 243 -0.47 -15.67 -34.42
N LYS A 244 0.18 -15.15 -33.36
CA LYS A 244 1.59 -15.44 -33.05
C LYS A 244 1.85 -16.90 -32.68
N ARG A 245 0.91 -17.57 -32.00
CA ARG A 245 0.96 -19.01 -31.68
C ARG A 245 0.79 -19.88 -32.94
N LEU A 246 -0.03 -19.45 -33.89
CA LEU A 246 -0.24 -20.15 -35.16
C LEU A 246 0.98 -20.06 -36.08
N GLU A 247 1.67 -18.92 -36.09
CA GLU A 247 2.79 -18.63 -37.01
C GLU A 247 4.16 -19.11 -36.48
N TYR A 248 4.38 -19.08 -35.16
CA TYR A 248 5.66 -19.44 -34.54
C TYR A 248 5.52 -20.44 -33.40
N LEU A 249 6.39 -21.44 -33.41
CA LEU A 249 6.54 -22.44 -32.35
C LEU A 249 7.50 -21.94 -31.27
N THR A 250 7.23 -22.31 -30.03
CA THR A 250 8.21 -22.33 -28.95
C THR A 250 9.11 -23.57 -29.06
N VAL A 251 10.24 -23.57 -28.33
CA VAL A 251 11.18 -24.70 -28.31
C VAL A 251 10.50 -26.01 -27.83
N PRO A 252 9.67 -26.02 -26.77
CA PRO A 252 8.93 -27.21 -26.38
C PRO A 252 7.93 -27.69 -27.45
N GLU A 253 7.15 -26.79 -28.05
CA GLU A 253 6.17 -27.16 -29.10
C GLU A 253 6.85 -27.71 -30.37
N ALA A 254 8.03 -27.18 -30.72
CA ALA A 254 8.83 -27.71 -31.83
C ALA A 254 9.43 -29.10 -31.51
N ALA A 255 9.78 -29.33 -30.24
CA ALA A 255 10.30 -30.62 -29.78
C ALA A 255 9.24 -31.71 -29.85
N GLU A 256 8.02 -31.39 -29.40
CA GLU A 256 6.84 -32.26 -29.52
C GLU A 256 6.51 -32.58 -30.97
N LEU A 257 6.46 -31.57 -31.85
CA LEU A 257 6.22 -31.77 -33.29
C LEU A 257 7.29 -32.63 -33.98
N ALA A 258 8.53 -32.57 -33.52
CA ALA A 258 9.62 -33.37 -34.07
C ALA A 258 9.79 -34.73 -33.37
N GLY A 259 9.08 -34.99 -32.27
CA GLY A 259 9.23 -36.19 -31.45
C GLY A 259 10.62 -36.33 -30.80
N VAL A 260 11.25 -35.21 -30.42
CA VAL A 260 12.59 -35.17 -29.83
C VAL A 260 12.59 -34.37 -28.53
N GLU A 261 13.68 -34.46 -27.77
CA GLU A 261 13.85 -33.65 -26.56
C GLU A 261 14.13 -32.16 -26.92
N PRO A 262 13.64 -31.19 -26.12
CA PRO A 262 13.91 -29.75 -26.32
C PRO A 262 15.40 -29.39 -26.50
N ALA A 263 16.30 -30.10 -25.83
CA ALA A 263 17.76 -29.94 -25.99
C ALA A 263 18.23 -30.22 -27.42
N THR A 264 17.57 -31.13 -28.13
CA THR A 264 17.85 -31.46 -29.52
C THR A 264 17.42 -30.32 -30.46
N ILE A 265 16.29 -29.69 -30.17
CA ILE A 265 15.86 -28.46 -30.89
C ILE A 265 16.84 -27.33 -30.62
N ALA A 266 17.33 -27.20 -29.37
CA ALA A 266 18.37 -26.24 -29.01
C ALA A 266 19.62 -26.41 -29.86
N PHE A 267 20.12 -27.65 -29.94
CA PHE A 267 21.24 -27.98 -30.80
C PHE A 267 21.00 -27.65 -32.29
N TRP A 268 19.80 -27.90 -32.82
CA TRP A 268 19.51 -27.61 -34.23
C TRP A 268 19.53 -26.13 -34.56
N TYR A 269 19.01 -25.27 -33.68
CA TYR A 269 19.09 -23.83 -33.96
C TYR A 269 20.47 -23.24 -33.61
N THR A 270 21.19 -23.74 -32.59
CA THR A 270 22.55 -23.23 -32.30
C THR A 270 23.54 -23.59 -33.41
N THR A 271 23.35 -24.74 -34.05
CA THR A 271 24.13 -25.15 -35.23
C THR A 271 23.61 -24.57 -36.55
N GLY A 272 22.60 -23.70 -36.51
CA GLY A 272 22.07 -23.00 -37.69
C GLY A 272 21.27 -23.88 -38.66
N LYS A 273 20.84 -25.08 -38.26
CA LYS A 273 20.12 -26.03 -39.12
C LYS A 273 18.65 -25.68 -39.34
N ILE A 274 18.04 -24.96 -38.40
CA ILE A 274 16.65 -24.49 -38.48
C ILE A 274 16.62 -22.96 -38.29
N PRO A 275 15.73 -22.24 -39.00
CA PRO A 275 15.61 -20.80 -38.84
C PRO A 275 14.99 -20.45 -37.49
N ILE A 276 15.48 -19.39 -36.87
CA ILE A 276 14.94 -18.85 -35.61
C ILE A 276 14.79 -17.34 -35.67
N ARG A 277 13.81 -16.83 -34.93
CA ARG A 277 13.68 -15.42 -34.57
C ARG A 277 13.95 -15.26 -33.09
N LYS A 278 15.01 -14.53 -32.75
CA LYS A 278 15.41 -14.26 -31.35
C LYS A 278 14.97 -12.85 -30.97
N THR A 279 14.17 -12.72 -29.91
CA THR A 279 13.81 -11.44 -29.31
C THR A 279 14.22 -11.49 -27.83
N GLY A 280 15.36 -10.88 -27.50
CA GLY A 280 15.96 -10.99 -26.17
C GLY A 280 16.30 -12.45 -25.82
N LYS A 281 15.73 -12.95 -24.70
CA LYS A 281 15.87 -14.35 -24.25
C LYS A 281 14.85 -15.31 -24.87
N ILE A 282 13.87 -14.80 -25.63
CA ILE A 282 12.79 -15.60 -26.21
C ILE A 282 13.18 -16.05 -27.62
N ILE A 283 13.07 -17.36 -27.86
CA ILE A 283 13.34 -17.99 -29.16
C ILE A 283 12.00 -18.44 -29.75
N ARG A 284 11.76 -18.04 -31.00
CA ARG A 284 10.58 -18.40 -31.79
C ARG A 284 11.03 -19.08 -33.08
N ILE A 285 10.45 -20.23 -33.39
CA ILE A 285 10.76 -21.03 -34.57
C ILE A 285 9.61 -20.86 -35.58
N PRO A 286 9.83 -20.35 -36.81
CA PRO A 286 8.76 -20.23 -37.80
C PRO A 286 8.15 -21.61 -38.10
N ARG A 287 6.84 -21.76 -37.86
CA ARG A 287 6.16 -23.06 -37.83
C ARG A 287 6.24 -23.79 -39.17
N GLU A 288 5.99 -23.07 -40.26
CA GLU A 288 5.95 -23.66 -41.59
C GLU A 288 7.36 -24.04 -42.08
N ALA A 289 8.35 -23.16 -41.90
CA ALA A 289 9.73 -23.47 -42.26
C ALA A 289 10.28 -24.69 -41.50
N PHE A 290 9.90 -24.86 -40.23
CA PHE A 290 10.28 -26.01 -39.42
C PHE A 290 9.62 -27.31 -39.89
N ARG A 291 8.32 -27.27 -40.24
CA ARG A 291 7.60 -28.42 -40.83
C ARG A 291 8.23 -28.88 -42.15
N GLN A 292 8.50 -27.93 -43.05
CA GLN A 292 9.16 -28.20 -44.34
C GLN A 292 10.55 -28.80 -44.15
N TRP A 293 11.30 -28.33 -43.16
CA TRP A 293 12.60 -28.88 -42.83
C TRP A 293 12.51 -30.31 -42.28
N LEU A 294 11.53 -30.62 -41.42
CA LEU A 294 11.28 -31.99 -40.93
C LEU A 294 10.93 -32.95 -42.07
N LEU A 295 10.10 -32.51 -43.03
CA LEU A 295 9.73 -33.30 -44.21
C LEU A 295 10.96 -33.64 -45.06
N LYS A 296 11.75 -32.62 -45.44
CA LYS A 296 13.01 -32.81 -46.21
C LYS A 296 14.00 -33.74 -45.49
N ARG A 297 14.00 -33.72 -44.16
CA ARG A 297 14.87 -34.59 -43.34
C ARG A 297 14.40 -36.04 -43.31
N LYS A 298 13.09 -36.29 -43.37
CA LYS A 298 12.54 -37.64 -43.51
C LYS A 298 12.86 -38.23 -44.89
N GLU A 299 12.77 -37.41 -45.93
CA GLU A 299 13.08 -37.81 -47.32
C GLU A 299 14.58 -38.10 -47.56
N LYS A 300 15.49 -37.35 -46.93
CA LYS A 300 16.95 -37.51 -47.08
C LYS A 300 17.58 -38.67 -46.28
N GLY A 301 16.82 -39.68 -45.85
CA GLY A 301 17.38 -40.92 -45.29
C GLY A 301 17.65 -40.93 -43.78
N GLY A 302 16.62 -40.67 -42.98
CA GLY A 302 16.69 -40.73 -41.51
C GLY A 302 16.19 -42.04 -40.86
N GLY A 303 15.76 -43.03 -41.64
CA GLY A 303 15.14 -44.28 -41.14
C GLY A 303 16.09 -45.28 -40.48
N ILE A 304 17.41 -45.11 -40.59
CA ILE A 304 18.40 -46.13 -40.13
C ILE A 304 19.35 -45.58 -39.04
N ALA A 305 19.37 -44.26 -38.79
CA ALA A 305 20.22 -43.66 -37.75
C ALA A 305 19.60 -43.70 -36.32
N TRP A 306 18.28 -43.87 -36.22
CA TRP A 306 17.55 -43.85 -34.93
C TRP A 306 17.79 -45.11 -34.07
N LEU A 307 18.07 -46.26 -34.68
CA LEU A 307 18.35 -47.51 -33.95
C LEU A 307 19.78 -47.57 -33.38
N ARG A 308 20.74 -46.79 -33.94
CA ARG A 308 22.13 -46.82 -33.48
C ARG A 308 22.38 -45.98 -32.23
N TYR A 309 21.60 -44.92 -32.02
CA TYR A 309 21.76 -44.05 -30.83
C TYR A 309 21.10 -44.65 -29.58
N ARG A 310 19.98 -45.38 -29.73
CA ARG A 310 19.29 -46.06 -28.62
C ARG A 310 20.13 -47.18 -27.99
N ARG A 311 20.99 -47.85 -28.78
CA ARG A 311 21.91 -48.92 -28.31
C ARG A 311 23.15 -48.40 -27.56
N LYS A 312 23.52 -47.13 -27.75
CA LYS A 312 24.68 -46.51 -27.07
C LYS A 312 24.34 -46.04 -25.65
N ILE A 313 23.08 -45.65 -25.41
CA ILE A 313 22.63 -45.19 -24.09
C ILE A 313 22.30 -46.39 -23.17
N THR A 314 21.74 -47.49 -23.68
CA THR A 314 21.48 -48.68 -22.86
C THR A 314 22.75 -49.39 -22.37
N ASN A 315 23.85 -49.36 -23.15
CA ASN A 315 25.13 -49.94 -22.70
C ASN A 315 25.88 -49.09 -21.65
N ILE A 316 25.64 -47.77 -21.60
CA ILE A 316 26.24 -46.92 -20.56
C ILE A 316 25.50 -47.08 -19.23
N VAL A 317 24.18 -47.30 -19.27
CA VAL A 317 23.39 -47.56 -18.06
C VAL A 317 23.71 -48.94 -17.46
N LEU A 318 23.98 -49.98 -18.26
CA LEU A 318 24.36 -51.30 -17.75
C LEU A 318 25.76 -51.34 -17.11
N TYR A 319 26.66 -50.42 -17.46
CA TYR A 319 28.03 -50.40 -16.91
C TYR A 319 28.12 -49.69 -15.54
N ILE A 320 27.08 -48.95 -15.14
CA ILE A 320 27.03 -48.21 -13.88
C ILE A 320 26.31 -49.01 -12.78
N THR A 321 25.44 -49.97 -13.13
CA THR A 321 24.71 -50.82 -12.16
C THR A 321 25.45 -52.10 -11.73
N VAL A 322 26.67 -52.36 -12.20
CA VAL A 322 27.50 -53.52 -11.77
C VAL A 322 28.69 -53.10 -10.90
N LYS A 323 28.75 -51.84 -10.43
CA LYS A 323 29.86 -51.35 -9.60
C LYS A 323 29.47 -50.44 -8.41
N ILE A 324 28.29 -50.67 -7.82
CA ILE A 324 27.94 -50.22 -6.46
C ILE A 324 27.27 -51.38 -5.74
#